data_AF-A0A4R6QRN7-F1
#
_entry.id   AF-A0A4R6QRN7-F1
#
_cell.length_a   1.000
_cell.length_b   1.000
_cell.length_c   1.000
_cell.angle_alpha   90.00
_cell.angle_beta   90.00
_cell.angle_gamma   90.00
#
_symmetry.space_group_name_H-M   'P 1'
#
loop_
_entity.id
_entity.type
_entity.pdbx_description
1 polymer ?
#
loop_
_entity_poly.entity_id
_entity_poly.type
_entity_poly.pdbx_seq_one_letter_code
_entity_poly.pdbx_strand_id
1 'polypeptide(L)'
;MRFTPTALGALLLAVSGLTQAAPYVVDAKLNSSSGGTGLSTISLGLGQSFTVSVDAEDLWSAGALPRWSNANGLSGALYATGSDESGQAVGTLIGSNFGLYSQGNLSAAYGSLVGQIGGGDYFVVGTNYAGNAASAGTLKLFYWDSQAGDNTQFITANVNAVPEPESYALLLAGLVAMGFVTSRRNKA
;
A
#
# COMPACT_ATOMS: atom_id res chain seq x y z
N MET A 1 -4.85 -65.80 7.74
CA MET A 1 -4.68 -64.56 6.95
C MET A 1 -5.60 -63.50 7.54
N ARG A 2 -5.05 -62.51 8.24
CA ARG A 2 -5.82 -61.39 8.82
C ARG A 2 -5.46 -60.13 8.05
N PHE A 3 -6.46 -59.51 7.43
CA PHE A 3 -6.34 -58.20 6.78
C PHE A 3 -6.56 -57.12 7.83
N THR A 4 -5.56 -56.28 8.07
CA THR A 4 -5.70 -55.01 8.79
C THR A 4 -5.46 -53.87 7.80
N PRO A 5 -6.47 -53.04 7.48
CA PRO A 5 -6.24 -51.81 6.75
C PRO A 5 -5.91 -50.70 7.76
N THR A 6 -4.64 -50.30 7.79
CA THR A 6 -4.18 -49.07 8.44
C THR A 6 -4.72 -47.88 7.65
N ALA A 7 -5.62 -47.10 8.25
CA ALA A 7 -6.10 -45.84 7.69
C ALA A 7 -5.08 -44.73 8.01
N LEU A 8 -4.35 -44.26 6.99
CA LEU A 8 -3.51 -43.07 7.08
C LEU A 8 -4.40 -41.84 6.86
N GLY A 9 -4.65 -41.07 7.93
CA GLY A 9 -5.29 -39.76 7.83
C GLY A 9 -4.24 -38.70 7.52
N ALA A 10 -4.32 -38.07 6.34
CA ALA A 10 -3.48 -36.94 5.99
C ALA A 10 -4.04 -35.66 6.63
N LEU A 11 -3.26 -35.06 7.54
CA LEU A 11 -3.55 -33.77 8.16
C LEU A 11 -3.02 -32.65 7.25
N LEU A 12 -3.93 -31.92 6.57
CA LEU A 12 -3.60 -30.68 5.86
C LEU A 12 -3.49 -29.54 6.89
N LEU A 13 -2.26 -29.19 7.28
CA LEU A 13 -1.96 -27.97 8.02
C LEU A 13 -1.99 -26.79 7.04
N ALA A 14 -3.11 -26.08 6.99
CA ALA A 14 -3.18 -24.77 6.34
C ALA A 14 -2.37 -23.77 7.19
N VAL A 15 -1.22 -23.33 6.69
CA VAL A 15 -0.44 -22.26 7.32
C VAL A 15 -0.99 -20.95 6.79
N SER A 16 -1.85 -20.29 7.57
CA SER A 16 -2.26 -18.91 7.27
C SER A 16 -1.03 -18.01 7.29
N GLY A 17 -0.68 -17.44 6.13
CA GLY A 17 0.40 -16.47 6.01
C GLY A 17 0.14 -15.26 6.89
N LEU A 18 1.06 -14.97 7.81
CA LEU A 18 1.01 -13.78 8.65
C LEU A 18 1.18 -12.54 7.76
N THR A 19 0.22 -11.63 7.84
CA THR A 19 0.30 -10.30 7.23
C THR A 19 1.27 -9.47 8.07
N GLN A 20 2.41 -9.07 7.52
CA GLN A 20 3.36 -8.19 8.21
C GLN A 20 3.38 -6.84 7.49
N ALA A 21 2.92 -5.79 8.18
CA ALA A 21 3.10 -4.43 7.71
C ALA A 21 4.60 -4.11 7.67
N ALA A 22 5.09 -3.67 6.52
CA ALA A 22 6.48 -3.23 6.36
C ALA A 22 6.52 -1.70 6.23
N PRO A 23 7.41 -1.02 6.98
CA PRO A 23 7.63 0.41 6.83
C PRO A 23 8.48 0.69 5.58
N TYR A 24 8.07 1.67 4.79
CA TYR A 24 8.73 2.13 3.58
C TYR A 24 8.95 3.64 3.64
N VAL A 25 10.20 4.07 3.54
CA VAL A 25 10.57 5.50 3.53
C VAL A 25 10.41 6.05 2.12
N VAL A 26 9.44 6.94 1.92
CA VAL A 26 9.17 7.62 0.65
C VAL A 26 9.81 9.01 0.70
N ASP A 27 10.91 9.18 -0.01
CA ASP A 27 11.65 10.44 -0.09
C ASP A 27 11.02 11.38 -1.13
N ALA A 28 10.77 12.63 -0.74
CA ALA A 28 10.02 13.58 -1.58
C ALA A 28 10.75 13.91 -2.90
N LYS A 29 12.08 13.85 -2.91
CA LYS A 29 12.92 14.15 -4.07
C LYS A 29 13.16 12.91 -4.92
N LEU A 30 13.68 11.84 -4.30
CA LEU A 30 14.05 10.62 -4.99
C LEU A 30 12.82 9.86 -5.52
N ASN A 31 11.69 9.95 -4.81
CA ASN A 31 10.44 9.27 -5.18
C ASN A 31 9.40 10.23 -5.76
N SER A 32 9.81 11.40 -6.25
CA SER A 32 8.90 12.32 -6.97
C SER A 32 8.33 11.69 -8.24
N SER A 33 7.05 11.93 -8.52
CA SER A 33 6.38 11.59 -9.78
C SER A 33 6.99 12.29 -10.99
N SER A 34 7.69 13.40 -10.81
CA SER A 34 8.40 14.12 -11.87
C SER A 34 9.90 14.06 -11.64
N GLY A 35 10.66 13.40 -12.52
CA GLY A 35 12.14 13.36 -12.42
C GLY A 35 12.70 12.47 -11.30
N GLY A 36 11.86 11.92 -10.43
CA GLY A 36 12.21 10.85 -9.48
C GLY A 36 11.86 9.46 -10.01
N THR A 37 11.93 8.46 -9.14
CA THR A 37 11.50 7.08 -9.40
C THR A 37 10.66 6.57 -8.24
N GLY A 38 9.46 6.05 -8.51
CA GLY A 38 8.58 5.53 -7.48
C GLY A 38 9.22 4.42 -6.64
N LEU A 39 9.03 4.50 -5.33
CA LEU A 39 9.56 3.54 -4.38
C LEU A 39 8.85 2.19 -4.53
N SER A 40 9.57 1.15 -4.93
CA SER A 40 9.02 -0.21 -5.00
C SER A 40 8.76 -0.76 -3.59
N THR A 41 7.56 -1.29 -3.36
CA THR A 41 7.16 -1.85 -2.06
C THR A 41 6.91 -3.37 -2.16
N ILE A 42 5.66 -3.81 -2.12
CA ILE A 42 5.22 -5.21 -2.25
C ILE A 42 4.67 -5.49 -3.65
N SER A 43 4.64 -6.76 -4.03
CA SER A 43 3.94 -7.23 -5.22
C SER A 43 2.51 -7.62 -4.87
N LEU A 44 1.55 -7.11 -5.62
CA LEU A 44 0.12 -7.37 -5.46
C LEU A 44 -0.42 -8.20 -6.62
N GLY A 45 -1.32 -9.14 -6.32
CA GLY A 45 -2.18 -9.78 -7.31
C GLY A 45 -3.37 -8.88 -7.68
N LEU A 46 -3.92 -9.06 -8.88
CA LEU A 46 -5.16 -8.37 -9.28
C LEU A 46 -6.30 -8.75 -8.31
N GLY A 47 -6.98 -7.75 -7.75
CA GLY A 47 -8.07 -7.93 -6.78
C GLY A 47 -7.63 -8.08 -5.32
N GLN A 48 -6.32 -8.26 -5.05
CA GLN A 48 -5.81 -8.45 -3.70
C GLN A 48 -6.10 -7.22 -2.82
N SER A 49 -6.63 -7.46 -1.62
CA SER A 49 -6.87 -6.40 -0.64
C SER A 49 -5.57 -5.94 0.01
N PHE A 50 -5.38 -4.62 0.12
CA PHE A 50 -4.23 -4.02 0.77
C PHE A 50 -4.58 -2.69 1.43
N THR A 51 -3.72 -2.28 2.34
CA THR A 51 -3.79 -1.00 3.06
C THR A 51 -2.44 -0.29 3.02
N VAL A 52 -2.49 1.03 3.00
CA VAL A 52 -1.32 1.89 3.21
C VAL A 52 -1.68 2.91 4.27
N SER A 53 -0.78 3.15 5.23
CA SER A 53 -0.98 4.16 6.27
C SER A 53 0.30 4.95 6.51
N VAL A 54 0.15 6.24 6.74
CA VAL A 54 1.23 7.19 7.09
C VAL A 54 0.75 7.96 8.32
N ASP A 55 1.66 8.31 9.21
CA ASP A 55 1.32 9.23 10.30
C ASP A 55 0.83 10.57 9.72
N ALA A 56 -0.23 11.14 10.30
CA ALA A 56 -0.75 12.42 9.85
C ALA A 56 0.16 13.60 10.23
N GLU A 57 1.07 13.40 11.18
CA GLU A 57 2.06 14.38 11.63
C GLU A 57 3.40 14.25 10.89
N ASP A 58 3.62 13.21 10.10
CA ASP A 58 4.85 13.03 9.31
C ASP A 58 4.83 13.93 8.07
N LEU A 59 5.70 14.94 8.07
CA LEU A 59 5.71 16.00 7.05
C LEU A 59 6.87 15.88 6.07
N TRP A 60 6.56 16.21 4.82
CA TRP A 60 7.52 16.43 3.75
C TRP A 60 7.28 17.75 3.03
N SER A 61 8.19 18.15 2.14
CA SER A 61 8.18 19.49 1.56
C SER A 61 8.38 19.52 0.05
N ALA A 62 7.58 20.38 -0.61
CA ALA A 62 7.69 20.76 -2.02
C ALA A 62 8.57 22.02 -2.20
N GLY A 63 9.47 22.31 -1.26
CA GLY A 63 10.40 23.43 -1.32
C GLY A 63 10.05 24.57 -0.37
N ALA A 64 10.15 25.81 -0.86
CA ALA A 64 10.03 27.00 -0.02
C ALA A 64 8.65 27.10 0.67
N LEU A 65 8.61 27.71 1.85
CA LEU A 65 7.36 27.96 2.58
C LEU A 65 6.32 28.68 1.70
N PRO A 66 5.02 28.41 1.87
CA PRO A 66 4.42 27.43 2.77
C PRO A 66 4.10 26.09 2.06
N ARG A 67 5.11 25.34 1.59
CA ARG A 67 4.93 24.08 0.84
C ARG A 67 5.25 22.80 1.64
N TRP A 68 4.93 22.78 2.93
CA TRP A 68 4.94 21.57 3.76
C TRP A 68 3.55 20.94 3.84
N SER A 69 3.49 19.62 3.81
CA SER A 69 2.25 18.85 3.96
C SER A 69 2.52 17.46 4.54
N ASN A 70 1.48 16.80 5.02
CA ASN A 70 1.51 15.35 5.19
C ASN A 70 1.15 14.64 3.87
N ALA A 71 0.94 13.33 3.93
CA ALA A 71 0.60 12.51 2.76
C ALA A 71 -0.71 12.89 2.04
N ASN A 72 -1.61 13.71 2.63
CA ASN A 72 -2.81 14.21 1.97
C ASN A 72 -2.53 15.41 1.04
N GLY A 73 -1.30 15.93 1.06
CA GLY A 73 -0.85 17.01 0.20
C GLY A 73 -1.24 18.42 0.65
N LEU A 74 -0.78 19.39 -0.14
CA LEU A 74 -0.94 20.83 -0.03
C LEU A 74 -2.38 21.26 -0.35
N SER A 75 -3.30 20.92 0.56
CA SER A 75 -4.74 21.06 0.39
C SER A 75 -5.38 22.12 1.30
N GLY A 76 -4.62 22.67 2.25
CA GLY A 76 -5.13 23.64 3.22
C GLY A 76 -4.02 24.24 4.09
N ALA A 77 -4.41 25.11 5.02
CA ALA A 77 -3.49 25.73 5.95
C ALA A 77 -2.94 24.69 6.93
N LEU A 78 -1.62 24.64 7.06
CA LEU A 78 -0.89 23.86 8.07
C LEU A 78 0.06 24.79 8.80
N TYR A 79 0.10 24.70 10.13
CA TYR A 79 0.95 25.53 10.98
C TYR A 79 1.99 24.68 11.68
N ALA A 80 3.21 25.19 11.78
CA ALA A 80 4.27 24.55 12.54
C ALA A 80 3.89 24.44 14.02
N THR A 81 4.22 23.30 14.59
CA THR A 81 4.12 22.93 16.01
C THR A 81 5.40 23.28 16.77
N GLY A 82 6.50 23.60 16.07
CA GLY A 82 7.82 23.87 16.63
C GLY A 82 8.64 22.62 16.95
N SER A 83 8.04 21.44 16.85
CA SER A 83 8.71 20.13 16.98
C SER A 83 8.55 19.26 15.73
N ASP A 84 7.82 19.72 14.73
CA ASP A 84 7.66 19.06 13.42
C ASP A 84 8.91 19.21 12.54
N GLU A 85 8.91 18.51 11.41
CA GLU A 85 10.02 18.40 10.48
C GLU A 85 10.36 19.72 9.77
N SER A 86 9.47 20.71 9.78
CA SER A 86 9.70 22.00 9.10
C SER A 86 10.78 22.84 9.75
N GLY A 87 11.07 22.59 11.03
CA GLY A 87 12.00 23.37 11.85
C GLY A 87 11.58 24.83 12.04
N GLN A 88 10.34 25.19 11.70
CA GLN A 88 9.82 26.55 11.85
C GLN A 88 9.29 26.80 13.26
N ALA A 89 9.22 28.08 13.66
CA ALA A 89 8.65 28.47 14.94
C ALA A 89 7.14 28.16 14.99
N VAL A 90 6.65 27.80 16.18
CA VAL A 90 5.22 27.51 16.45
C VAL A 90 4.31 28.60 15.86
N GLY A 91 3.25 28.18 15.16
CA GLY A 91 2.26 29.08 14.55
C GLY A 91 2.69 29.69 13.22
N THR A 92 3.89 29.38 12.71
CA THR A 92 4.28 29.75 11.35
C THR A 92 3.44 28.96 10.34
N LEU A 93 2.87 29.64 9.34
CA LEU A 93 2.18 28.95 8.24
C LEU A 93 3.20 28.20 7.38
N ILE A 94 3.13 26.88 7.39
CA ILE A 94 4.07 25.99 6.67
C ILE A 94 3.42 25.25 5.51
N GLY A 95 2.10 25.11 5.48
CA GLY A 95 1.34 24.53 4.37
C GLY A 95 0.20 25.44 3.94
N SER A 96 -0.15 25.42 2.66
CA SER A 96 -1.33 26.08 2.09
C SER A 96 -1.92 25.22 0.97
N ASN A 97 -3.07 25.62 0.41
CA ASN A 97 -3.62 25.00 -0.79
C ASN A 97 -2.88 25.52 -2.04
N PHE A 98 -2.25 24.61 -2.79
CA PHE A 98 -1.53 24.92 -4.04
C PHE A 98 -2.24 24.39 -5.30
N GLY A 99 -3.47 23.89 -5.16
CA GLY A 99 -4.24 23.30 -6.25
C GLY A 99 -3.78 21.89 -6.59
N LEU A 100 -4.15 21.44 -7.80
CA LEU A 100 -3.92 20.09 -8.26
C LEU A 100 -2.78 20.02 -9.28
N TYR A 101 -1.95 19.00 -9.16
CA TYR A 101 -1.03 18.56 -10.19
C TYR A 101 -1.65 17.39 -10.96
N SER A 102 -1.59 17.47 -12.30
CA SER A 102 -2.10 16.43 -13.19
C SER A 102 -0.95 15.73 -13.92
N GLN A 103 -0.92 14.41 -13.83
CA GLN A 103 0.00 13.55 -14.56
C GLN A 103 -0.65 12.19 -14.83
N GLY A 104 -0.53 11.70 -16.07
CA GLY A 104 -1.21 10.48 -16.49
C GLY A 104 -2.72 10.62 -16.36
N ASN A 105 -3.35 9.67 -15.68
CA ASN A 105 -4.80 9.62 -15.43
C ASN A 105 -5.25 10.35 -14.15
N LEU A 106 -4.31 10.88 -13.35
CA LEU A 106 -4.60 11.41 -12.02
C LEU A 106 -4.42 12.94 -11.96
N SER A 107 -5.36 13.60 -11.28
CA SER A 107 -5.23 14.98 -10.80
C SER A 107 -5.41 14.96 -9.28
N ALA A 108 -4.37 15.34 -8.55
CA ALA A 108 -4.33 15.29 -7.08
C ALA A 108 -3.56 16.49 -6.53
N ALA A 109 -3.74 16.81 -5.25
CA ALA A 109 -3.04 17.94 -4.63
C ALA A 109 -1.52 17.75 -4.71
N TYR A 110 -0.78 18.83 -4.93
CA TYR A 110 0.68 18.83 -4.79
C TYR A 110 1.11 18.26 -3.43
N GLY A 111 2.19 17.49 -3.38
CA GLY A 111 2.70 16.87 -2.16
C GLY A 111 1.87 15.72 -1.61
N SER A 112 0.91 15.18 -2.38
CA SER A 112 0.16 13.99 -1.98
C SER A 112 1.01 12.72 -2.12
N LEU A 113 0.76 11.72 -1.27
CA LEU A 113 1.24 10.36 -1.51
C LEU A 113 0.36 9.68 -2.55
N VAL A 114 1.00 9.23 -3.64
CA VAL A 114 0.33 8.57 -4.77
C VAL A 114 0.88 7.17 -4.97
N GLY A 115 -0.01 6.25 -5.32
CA GLY A 115 0.31 4.86 -5.63
C GLY A 115 0.20 4.58 -7.12
N GLN A 116 0.98 3.60 -7.59
CA GLN A 116 0.82 2.94 -8.89
C GLN A 116 1.09 1.46 -8.73
N ILE A 117 0.25 0.58 -9.29
CA ILE A 117 0.47 -0.87 -9.23
C ILE A 117 0.89 -1.37 -10.60
N GLY A 118 2.09 -1.94 -10.68
CA GLY A 118 2.69 -2.41 -11.93
C GLY A 118 2.90 -1.25 -12.91
N GLY A 119 2.22 -1.31 -14.05
CA GLY A 119 2.14 -0.21 -15.04
C GLY A 119 0.72 0.36 -15.18
N GLY A 120 -0.13 0.17 -14.18
CA GLY A 120 -1.50 0.66 -14.17
C GLY A 120 -1.62 2.16 -13.88
N ASP A 121 -2.86 2.58 -13.64
CA ASP A 121 -3.23 3.95 -13.33
C ASP A 121 -2.69 4.41 -11.97
N TYR A 122 -2.40 5.71 -11.86
CA TYR A 122 -2.10 6.38 -10.61
C TYR A 122 -3.38 6.56 -9.78
N PHE A 123 -3.25 6.47 -8.45
CA PHE A 123 -4.34 6.72 -7.51
C PHE A 123 -3.83 7.41 -6.24
N VAL A 124 -4.69 8.21 -5.60
CA VAL A 124 -4.36 8.85 -4.31
C VAL A 124 -4.32 7.79 -3.22
N VAL A 125 -3.22 7.80 -2.46
CA VAL A 125 -3.07 6.98 -1.25
C VAL A 125 -3.39 7.83 -0.02
N GLY A 126 -2.83 9.03 0.07
CA GLY A 126 -3.03 9.89 1.23
C GLY A 126 -2.41 9.32 2.51
N THR A 127 -2.87 9.83 3.65
CA THR A 127 -2.49 9.32 5.00
C THR A 127 -3.05 7.93 5.29
N ASN A 128 -4.15 7.55 4.64
CA ASN A 128 -4.74 6.23 4.79
C ASN A 128 -5.44 5.78 3.50
N TYR A 129 -5.12 4.58 3.06
CA TYR A 129 -5.78 3.89 1.96
C TYR A 129 -6.14 2.46 2.37
N ALA A 130 -7.34 2.04 2.00
CA ALA A 130 -7.76 0.65 2.05
C ALA A 130 -8.56 0.32 0.78
N GLY A 131 -8.15 -0.73 0.06
CA GLY A 131 -8.81 -1.09 -1.19
C GLY A 131 -8.25 -2.36 -1.82
N ASN A 132 -8.73 -2.65 -3.03
CA ASN A 132 -8.30 -3.79 -3.83
C ASN A 132 -7.36 -3.33 -4.96
N ALA A 133 -6.34 -4.13 -5.24
CA ALA A 133 -5.41 -3.87 -6.32
C ALA A 133 -6.12 -3.92 -7.69
N ALA A 134 -6.20 -2.78 -8.38
CA ALA A 134 -6.83 -2.66 -9.70
C ALA A 134 -5.98 -3.25 -10.84
N SER A 135 -4.72 -3.57 -10.56
CA SER A 135 -3.78 -4.22 -11.47
C SER A 135 -2.91 -5.20 -10.68
N ALA A 136 -2.24 -6.11 -11.38
CA ALA A 136 -1.20 -6.94 -10.77
C ALA A 136 0.18 -6.30 -10.96
N GLY A 137 1.08 -6.52 -10.00
CA GLY A 137 2.46 -6.07 -10.06
C GLY A 137 2.92 -5.37 -8.79
N THR A 138 4.11 -4.75 -8.85
CA THR A 138 4.68 -4.02 -7.71
C THR A 138 3.92 -2.73 -7.44
N LEU A 139 3.46 -2.54 -6.21
CA LEU A 139 3.00 -1.25 -5.72
C LEU A 139 4.20 -0.31 -5.58
N LYS A 140 4.17 0.80 -6.32
CA LYS A 140 5.11 1.91 -6.21
C LYS A 140 4.46 3.08 -5.53
N LEU A 141 5.21 3.73 -4.63
CA LEU A 141 4.78 4.94 -3.93
C LEU A 141 5.56 6.17 -4.44
N PHE A 142 4.86 7.29 -4.58
CA PHE A 142 5.39 8.52 -5.15
C PHE A 142 5.03 9.74 -4.30
N TYR A 143 5.94 10.71 -4.28
CA TYR A 143 5.64 12.09 -3.93
C TYR A 143 5.06 12.82 -5.15
N TRP A 144 3.83 13.33 -5.04
CA TRP A 144 3.13 13.91 -6.17
C TRP A 144 3.48 15.38 -6.39
N ASP A 145 4.39 15.65 -7.32
CA ASP A 145 4.77 17.01 -7.70
C ASP A 145 5.26 17.06 -9.16
N SER A 146 5.29 18.28 -9.70
CA SER A 146 5.76 18.66 -11.04
C SER A 146 7.24 19.01 -11.11
N GLN A 147 7.88 19.26 -9.96
CA GLN A 147 9.30 19.57 -9.87
C GLN A 147 9.91 18.81 -8.69
N ALA A 148 10.91 17.97 -8.93
CA ALA A 148 11.61 17.25 -7.85
C ALA A 148 12.79 18.04 -7.24
N GLY A 149 13.28 19.05 -7.96
CA GLY A 149 14.56 19.69 -7.65
C GLY A 149 14.60 20.35 -6.26
N ASP A 150 13.48 20.91 -5.84
CA ASP A 150 13.25 21.63 -4.58
C ASP A 150 12.57 20.80 -3.49
N ASN A 151 12.21 19.55 -3.78
CA ASN A 151 11.61 18.66 -2.79
C ASN A 151 12.62 18.26 -1.71
N THR A 152 12.16 18.14 -0.48
CA THR A 152 12.98 17.73 0.66
C THR A 152 12.14 16.92 1.67
N GLN A 153 12.85 16.23 2.59
CA GLN A 153 12.28 15.31 3.58
C GLN A 153 11.62 14.07 2.98
N PHE A 154 11.07 13.24 3.86
CA PHE A 154 10.47 11.95 3.54
C PHE A 154 9.31 11.68 4.49
N ILE A 155 8.45 10.71 4.14
CA ILE A 155 7.47 10.12 5.06
C ILE A 155 7.68 8.61 5.15
N THR A 156 7.16 8.00 6.21
CA THR A 156 7.19 6.54 6.41
C THR A 156 5.80 5.93 6.20
N ALA A 157 5.65 5.19 5.10
CA ALA A 157 4.42 4.49 4.76
C ALA A 157 4.46 3.03 5.24
N ASN A 158 3.46 2.62 6.01
CA ASN A 158 3.24 1.23 6.37
C ASN A 158 2.30 0.58 5.36
N VAL A 159 2.82 -0.39 4.60
CA VAL A 159 2.06 -1.12 3.58
C VAL A 159 1.78 -2.52 4.09
N ASN A 160 0.53 -2.95 3.98
CA ASN A 160 0.09 -4.29 4.37
C ASN A 160 -0.85 -4.86 3.31
N ALA A 161 -0.67 -6.12 2.94
CA ALA A 161 -1.58 -6.80 2.02
C ALA A 161 -2.10 -8.08 2.64
N VAL A 162 -3.40 -8.29 2.50
CA VAL A 162 -4.02 -9.56 2.90
C VAL A 162 -3.63 -10.57 1.84
N PRO A 163 -2.93 -11.66 2.19
CA PRO A 163 -2.71 -12.74 1.24
C PRO A 163 -4.07 -13.21 0.72
N GLU A 164 -4.23 -13.33 -0.60
CA GLU A 164 -5.33 -14.10 -1.17
C GLU A 164 -5.35 -15.41 -0.39
N PRO A 165 -6.42 -15.71 0.38
CA PRO A 165 -6.39 -16.91 1.17
C PRO A 165 -6.18 -18.04 0.18
N GLU A 166 -5.58 -19.11 0.67
CA GLU A 166 -5.63 -20.41 0.03
C GLU A 166 -7.08 -20.87 -0.26
N SER A 167 -8.13 -20.03 -0.20
CA SER A 167 -9.51 -20.23 -0.63
C SER A 167 -9.65 -21.11 -1.86
N TYR A 168 -8.83 -20.97 -2.90
CA TYR A 168 -8.87 -21.91 -4.02
C TYR A 168 -8.29 -23.28 -3.66
N ALA A 169 -7.15 -23.34 -2.96
CA ALA A 169 -6.57 -24.59 -2.49
C ALA A 169 -7.45 -25.28 -1.42
N LEU A 170 -8.14 -24.54 -0.55
CA LEU A 170 -9.09 -25.02 0.45
C LEU A 170 -10.43 -25.39 -0.18
N LEU A 171 -10.90 -24.64 -1.18
CA LEU A 171 -12.06 -25.03 -2.00
C LEU A 171 -11.77 -26.33 -2.75
N LEU A 172 -10.61 -26.42 -3.41
CA LEU A 172 -10.19 -27.62 -4.12
C LEU A 172 -9.95 -28.78 -3.16
N ALA A 173 -9.29 -28.56 -2.02
CA ALA A 173 -9.11 -29.57 -0.99
C ALA A 173 -10.46 -30.04 -0.42
N GLY A 174 -11.39 -29.12 -0.19
CA GLY A 174 -12.77 -29.43 0.22
C GLY A 174 -13.51 -30.26 -0.83
N LEU A 175 -13.41 -29.91 -2.10
CA LEU A 175 -14.01 -30.66 -3.21
C LEU A 175 -13.38 -32.06 -3.36
N VAL A 176 -12.06 -32.17 -3.27
CA VAL A 176 -11.33 -33.45 -3.30
C VAL A 176 -11.75 -34.33 -2.11
N ALA A 177 -11.85 -33.76 -0.90
CA ALA A 177 -12.32 -34.47 0.27
C ALA A 177 -13.76 -34.98 0.10
N MET A 178 -14.66 -34.16 -0.44
CA MET A 178 -16.05 -34.58 -0.73
C MET A 178 -16.13 -35.68 -1.80
N GLY A 179 -15.28 -35.64 -2.83
CA GLY A 179 -15.17 -36.70 -3.84
C GLY A 179 -14.72 -38.04 -3.24
N PHE A 180 -13.78 -38.02 -2.30
CA PHE A 180 -13.35 -39.22 -1.55
C PHE A 180 -14.46 -39.77 -0.64
N VAL A 181 -15.24 -38.92 0.02
CA VAL A 181 -16.34 -39.35 0.89
C VAL A 181 -17.48 -39.98 0.09
N THR A 182 -17.84 -39.39 -1.05
CA THR A 182 -18.92 -39.89 -1.92
C THR A 182 -18.55 -41.20 -2.63
N SER A 183 -17.31 -41.34 -3.12
CA SER A 183 -16.84 -42.59 -3.75
C SER A 183 -16.78 -43.79 -2.81
N ARG A 184 -16.63 -43.56 -1.49
CA ARG A 184 -16.69 -44.63 -0.47
C ARG A 184 -18.11 -45.14 -0.22
N ARG A 185 -19.13 -44.28 -0.36
CA ARG A 185 -20.54 -44.65 -0.14
C ARG A 185 -21.11 -45.53 -1.24
N ASN A 186 -20.56 -45.46 -2.45
CA ASN A 186 -21.02 -46.27 -3.59
C ASN A 186 -20.33 -47.65 -3.67
N LYS A 187 -19.41 -47.97 -2.75
CA LYS A 187 -18.69 -49.26 -2.68
C LYS A 187 -19.06 -50.11 -1.45
N ALA A 188 -20.06 -49.69 -0.67
CA ALA A 188 -20.68 -50.44 0.42
C ALA A 188 -22.12 -50.77 0.02
#